data_AF-A0AA44IFD3-F1
#
_entry.id   AF-A0AA44IFD3-F1
#
_cell.length_a   1.000
_cell.length_b   1.000
_cell.length_c   1.000
_cell.angle_alpha   90.00
_cell.angle_beta   90.00
_cell.angle_gamma   90.00
#
_symmetry.space_group_name_H-M   'P 1'
#
loop_
_entity.id
_entity.type
_entity.pdbx_description
1 polymer ?
#
loop_
_entity_poly.entity_id
_entity_poly.type
_entity_poly.pdbx_seq_one_letter_code
_entity_poly.pdbx_strand_id
1 'polypeptide(L)'
;MISSDDSEGPGGSLADRDGYDEGFLGPAVPLPRLVTPSVETVVLPYTHFSVVLRPDRRFAAATAVCIDGEHLVEDVPRDDAWYYDPRVPEEWQAGPEVYRDNSLDRGHLVRRLDPVWGAGAVAARANGDTFHYTNAAPQADVFNQGKEVWQGLENYLLDHAARHDRRLTVLTGPVLHDSDPPYRGVQVPLRFWKVAAFLHEGALAATAYVLDQSPDLTRDADRALAGALPGAPPPLGAFRTYQVPVEDVVLLTGLDLGPLPAADLMPPARAPESRWRRLEALEEITVGA
;
A
#
# COMPACT_ATOMS: atom_id res chain seq x y z
N MET A 1 28.04 2.11 26.11
CA MET A 1 28.25 3.30 25.28
C MET A 1 27.07 3.38 24.35
N ILE A 2 26.24 4.40 24.54
CA ILE A 2 25.01 4.62 23.80
C ILE A 2 25.42 5.20 22.44
N SER A 3 25.17 4.46 21.35
CA SER A 3 25.28 5.00 20.00
C SER A 3 23.93 5.63 19.67
N SER A 4 23.80 6.92 19.99
CA SER A 4 22.81 7.81 19.41
C SER A 4 23.23 8.09 17.97
N ASP A 5 22.66 7.35 17.02
CA ASP A 5 22.75 7.68 15.61
C ASP A 5 21.32 7.77 15.08
N ASP A 6 20.55 8.68 15.69
CA ASP A 6 19.36 9.26 15.07
C ASP A 6 19.90 10.34 14.11
N SER A 7 20.35 9.91 12.93
CA SER A 7 20.75 10.85 11.89
C SER A 7 19.50 11.55 11.37
N GLU A 8 19.52 12.89 11.39
CA GLU A 8 18.67 13.68 10.52
C GLU A 8 18.77 13.07 9.12
N GLY A 9 17.64 12.64 8.56
CA GLY A 9 17.59 12.15 7.18
C GLY A 9 18.17 13.18 6.21
N PRO A 10 18.50 12.80 4.97
CA PRO A 10 19.16 13.71 4.04
C PRO A 10 18.39 15.03 4.02
N GLY A 11 19.01 16.08 4.59
CA GLY A 11 18.40 17.35 4.99
C GLY A 11 18.01 18.24 3.81
N GLY A 12 17.30 17.66 2.85
CA GLY A 12 16.68 18.32 1.72
C GLY A 12 15.21 18.59 2.01
N SER A 13 14.76 19.78 1.66
CA SER A 13 13.34 20.08 1.60
C SER A 13 12.63 19.10 0.64
N LEU A 14 11.51 18.51 1.07
CA LEU A 14 10.63 17.69 0.22
C LEU A 14 9.61 18.54 -0.58
N ALA A 15 9.82 19.86 -0.66
CA ALA A 15 8.89 20.78 -1.33
C ALA A 15 8.93 20.70 -2.86
N ASP A 16 9.98 20.11 -3.45
CA ASP A 16 10.16 19.95 -4.90
C ASP A 16 9.60 18.61 -5.43
N ARG A 17 8.64 18.02 -4.71
CA ARG A 17 7.98 16.78 -5.10
C ARG A 17 6.64 17.09 -5.76
N ASP A 18 6.52 16.69 -7.02
CA ASP A 18 5.32 16.96 -7.82
C ASP A 18 4.13 16.06 -7.42
N GLY A 19 4.41 14.91 -6.82
CA GLY A 19 3.38 13.98 -6.37
C GLY A 19 2.95 12.97 -7.42
N TYR A 20 1.73 12.48 -7.22
CA TYR A 20 1.01 11.59 -8.13
C TYR A 20 0.36 12.42 -9.26
N ASP A 21 0.49 11.97 -10.51
CA ASP A 21 -0.16 12.58 -11.66
C ASP A 21 -1.49 11.88 -11.95
N GLU A 22 -2.60 12.54 -11.62
CA GLU A 22 -3.95 12.03 -11.87
C GLU A 22 -4.25 11.82 -13.36
N GLY A 23 -3.50 12.47 -14.27
CA GLY A 23 -3.61 12.34 -15.72
C GLY A 23 -2.66 11.33 -16.34
N PHE A 24 -1.89 10.59 -15.54
CA PHE A 24 -0.76 9.76 -16.00
C PHE A 24 -1.13 8.72 -17.08
N LEU A 25 -2.34 8.16 -16.99
CA LEU A 25 -2.84 7.17 -17.94
C LEU A 25 -3.49 7.79 -19.19
N GLY A 26 -3.71 9.11 -19.22
CA GLY A 26 -4.54 9.81 -20.18
C GLY A 26 -5.93 10.12 -19.63
N PRO A 27 -6.79 9.10 -19.35
CA PRO A 27 -7.98 9.28 -18.52
C PRO A 27 -7.60 9.67 -17.10
N ALA A 28 -8.39 10.55 -16.48
CA ALA A 28 -8.15 10.97 -15.11
C ALA A 28 -8.44 9.82 -14.13
N VAL A 29 -7.47 9.49 -13.28
CA VAL A 29 -7.63 8.66 -12.08
C VAL A 29 -7.31 9.55 -10.89
N PRO A 30 -8.31 10.14 -10.22
CA PRO A 30 -8.07 11.10 -9.15
C PRO A 30 -7.39 10.46 -7.94
N LEU A 31 -6.63 11.25 -7.17
CA LEU A 31 -6.09 10.81 -5.90
C LEU A 31 -7.25 10.43 -4.94
N PRO A 32 -7.22 9.26 -4.27
CA PRO A 32 -8.31 8.84 -3.40
C PRO A 32 -8.59 9.83 -2.28
N ARG A 33 -9.88 10.10 -2.02
CA ARG A 33 -10.31 10.99 -0.93
C ARG A 33 -11.38 10.30 -0.09
N LEU A 34 -11.36 10.55 1.21
CA LEU A 34 -12.44 10.07 2.07
C LEU A 34 -13.73 10.81 1.75
N VAL A 35 -14.82 10.06 1.61
CA VAL A 35 -16.14 10.65 1.37
C VAL A 35 -16.68 11.38 2.60
N THR A 36 -16.16 11.05 3.79
CA THR A 36 -16.52 11.64 5.08
C THR A 36 -15.67 12.88 5.37
N PRO A 37 -16.19 14.11 5.22
CA PRO A 37 -15.37 15.33 5.29
C PRO A 37 -14.90 15.68 6.70
N SER A 38 -15.48 15.08 7.75
CA SER A 38 -15.11 15.34 9.14
C SER A 38 -13.80 14.68 9.56
N VAL A 39 -13.25 13.83 8.70
CA VAL A 39 -12.00 13.13 8.94
C VAL A 39 -10.88 13.91 8.28
N GLU A 40 -9.93 14.38 9.08
CA GLU A 40 -8.77 15.11 8.60
C GLU A 40 -7.84 14.20 7.80
N THR A 41 -7.37 14.71 6.64
CA THR A 41 -6.30 14.10 5.87
C THR A 41 -5.29 15.14 5.42
N VAL A 42 -4.05 14.70 5.23
CA VAL A 42 -2.95 15.52 4.70
C VAL A 42 -2.40 14.86 3.45
N VAL A 43 -2.34 15.58 2.34
CA VAL A 43 -1.72 15.08 1.10
C VAL A 43 -0.24 15.41 1.11
N LEU A 44 0.60 14.40 0.95
CA LEU A 44 2.06 14.48 0.92
C LEU A 44 2.57 14.04 -0.45
N PRO A 45 2.94 14.98 -1.32
CA PRO A 45 3.57 14.68 -2.61
C PRO A 45 4.96 14.05 -2.44
N TYR A 46 5.27 13.01 -3.18
CA TYR A 46 6.62 12.45 -3.34
C TYR A 46 6.93 12.34 -4.84
N THR A 47 8.12 11.86 -5.20
CA THR A 47 8.47 11.72 -6.62
C THR A 47 7.64 10.57 -7.21
N HIS A 48 6.75 10.89 -8.15
CA HIS A 48 5.87 9.96 -8.88
C HIS A 48 4.75 9.30 -8.04
N PHE A 49 4.62 9.66 -6.76
CA PHE A 49 3.53 9.16 -5.93
C PHE A 49 3.07 10.19 -4.90
N SER A 50 1.93 9.95 -4.28
CA SER A 50 1.44 10.75 -3.17
C SER A 50 0.87 9.89 -2.07
N VAL A 51 0.97 10.38 -0.83
CA VAL A 51 0.37 9.77 0.35
C VAL A 51 -0.78 10.66 0.82
N VAL A 52 -1.94 10.06 1.07
CA VAL A 52 -3.08 10.68 1.75
C VAL A 52 -3.04 10.22 3.20
N LEU A 53 -2.34 10.97 4.05
CA LEU A 53 -2.11 10.64 5.45
C LEU A 53 -3.38 10.84 6.28
N ARG A 54 -3.63 9.93 7.22
CA ARG A 54 -4.61 10.07 8.31
C ARG A 54 -3.86 10.34 9.62
N PRO A 55 -3.75 11.61 10.07
CA PRO A 55 -3.00 11.95 11.29
C PRO A 55 -3.47 11.19 12.54
N ASP A 56 -4.79 11.00 12.68
CA ASP A 56 -5.41 10.27 13.79
C ASP A 56 -5.05 8.77 13.82
N ARG A 57 -4.74 8.19 12.66
CA ARG A 57 -4.35 6.79 12.51
C ARG A 57 -2.84 6.60 12.38
N ARG A 58 -2.09 7.67 12.11
CA ARG A 58 -0.65 7.69 11.82
C ARG A 58 -0.21 6.85 10.62
N PHE A 59 -1.15 6.57 9.72
CA PHE A 59 -0.95 5.77 8.51
C PHE A 59 -1.62 6.47 7.32
N ALA A 60 -1.25 6.10 6.11
CA ALA A 60 -2.00 6.52 4.93
C ALA A 60 -3.44 5.97 4.97
N ALA A 61 -4.44 6.78 4.61
CA ALA A 61 -5.71 6.26 4.11
C ALA A 61 -5.52 5.60 2.73
N ALA A 62 -4.69 6.23 1.90
CA ALA A 62 -4.33 5.75 0.58
C ALA A 62 -2.97 6.30 0.15
N THR A 63 -2.29 5.56 -0.71
CA THR A 63 -1.20 6.04 -1.55
C THR A 63 -1.60 5.86 -3.00
N ALA A 64 -1.05 6.67 -3.89
CA ALA A 64 -1.22 6.54 -5.33
C ALA A 64 0.14 6.73 -6.00
N VAL A 65 0.56 5.77 -6.84
CA VAL A 65 1.84 5.80 -7.56
C VAL A 65 1.62 5.67 -9.06
N CYS A 66 2.33 6.48 -9.83
CA CYS A 66 2.50 6.36 -11.27
C CYS A 66 3.70 5.45 -11.53
N ILE A 67 3.50 4.38 -12.30
CA ILE A 67 4.56 3.46 -12.71
C ILE A 67 4.73 3.57 -14.21
N ASP A 68 5.86 4.12 -14.63
CA ASP A 68 6.30 4.07 -16.03
C ASP A 68 7.22 2.87 -16.21
N GLY A 69 6.62 1.75 -16.59
CA GLY A 69 7.31 0.52 -16.89
C GLY A 69 8.37 0.70 -17.97
N GLU A 70 8.20 1.62 -18.93
CA GLU A 70 9.16 1.86 -20.02
C GLU A 70 10.50 2.37 -19.53
N HIS A 71 10.43 3.24 -18.53
CA HIS A 71 11.56 4.00 -18.02
C HIS A 71 12.04 3.52 -16.65
N LEU A 72 11.64 2.33 -16.21
CA LEU A 72 12.09 1.74 -14.94
C LEU A 72 13.61 1.64 -14.86
N VAL A 73 14.15 1.91 -13.68
CA VAL A 73 15.56 1.77 -13.34
C VAL A 73 15.70 0.70 -12.26
N GLU A 74 16.21 -0.47 -12.65
CA GLU A 74 16.28 -1.64 -11.76
C GLU A 74 17.46 -1.56 -10.76
N ASP A 75 18.56 -0.95 -11.18
CA ASP A 75 19.82 -0.89 -10.42
C ASP A 75 19.94 0.39 -9.58
N VAL A 76 19.02 0.57 -8.62
CA VAL A 76 19.13 1.64 -7.61
C VAL A 76 19.55 1.04 -6.26
N PRO A 77 20.64 1.54 -5.64
CA PRO A 77 21.11 1.07 -4.34
C PRO A 77 19.99 1.11 -3.29
N ARG A 78 19.94 0.06 -2.47
CA ARG A 78 19.06 0.00 -1.32
C ARG A 78 19.74 0.66 -0.14
N ASP A 79 19.15 1.75 0.35
CA ASP A 79 19.42 2.30 1.66
C ASP A 79 18.23 1.91 2.55
N ASP A 80 18.48 1.12 3.60
CA ASP A 80 17.43 0.60 4.50
C ASP A 80 17.13 1.54 5.67
N ALA A 81 17.62 2.78 5.61
CA ALA A 81 17.32 3.84 6.55
C ALA A 81 15.90 4.38 6.32
N TRP A 82 15.16 4.55 7.42
CA TRP A 82 13.80 5.08 7.40
C TRP A 82 13.74 6.45 8.07
N TYR A 83 12.91 7.33 7.54
CA TYR A 83 12.86 8.72 7.94
C TYR A 83 11.43 9.17 8.27
N TYR A 84 11.30 10.10 9.22
CA TYR A 84 10.07 10.88 9.33
C TYR A 84 9.96 11.84 8.15
N ASP A 85 8.74 12.08 7.67
CA ASP A 85 8.47 13.19 6.77
C ASP A 85 8.48 14.51 7.59
N PRO A 86 9.39 15.46 7.31
CA PRO A 86 9.50 16.71 8.08
C PRO A 86 8.37 17.70 7.81
N ARG A 87 7.48 17.44 6.85
CA ARG A 87 6.34 18.32 6.50
C ARG A 87 5.17 18.16 7.46
N VAL A 88 5.16 17.10 8.27
CA VAL A 88 4.13 16.84 9.29
C VAL A 88 4.79 16.48 10.64
N PRO A 89 4.11 16.71 11.77
CA PRO A 89 4.59 16.29 13.08
C PRO A 89 4.96 14.80 13.13
N GLU A 90 6.00 14.44 13.89
CA GLU A 90 6.39 13.04 14.12
C GLU A 90 5.25 12.23 14.77
N GLU A 91 4.46 12.86 15.65
CA GLU A 91 3.31 12.22 16.32
C GLU A 91 2.19 11.81 15.37
N TRP A 92 2.21 12.28 14.11
CA TRP A 92 1.27 11.89 13.05
C TRP A 92 1.78 10.71 12.22
N GLN A 93 2.91 10.12 12.61
CA GLN A 93 3.58 9.04 11.89
C GLN A 93 3.83 7.88 12.85
N ALA A 94 3.72 6.65 12.35
CA ALA A 94 4.12 5.47 13.10
C ALA A 94 5.64 5.33 12.98
N GLY A 95 6.37 5.92 13.94
CA GLY A 95 7.83 5.98 13.91
C GLY A 95 8.52 4.68 14.35
N PRO A 96 9.86 4.70 14.53
CA PRO A 96 10.65 3.53 14.92
C PRO A 96 10.17 2.88 16.24
N GLU A 97 9.52 3.63 17.13
CA GLU A 97 8.95 3.11 18.36
C GLU A 97 7.91 2.02 18.15
N VAL A 98 7.17 2.03 17.03
CA VAL A 98 6.21 0.98 16.69
C VAL A 98 6.94 -0.32 16.30
N TYR A 99 8.07 -0.22 15.60
CA TYR A 99 8.75 -1.36 14.96
C TYR A 99 9.93 -1.92 15.77
N ARG A 100 10.43 -1.15 16.73
CA ARG A 100 11.54 -1.53 17.62
C ARG A 100 11.23 -2.81 18.41
N ASP A 101 12.20 -3.71 18.50
CA ASP A 101 12.19 -4.89 19.38
C ASP A 101 10.93 -5.76 19.24
N ASN A 102 10.44 -5.93 18.01
CA ASN A 102 9.33 -6.82 17.69
C ASN A 102 9.42 -7.35 16.25
N SER A 103 8.45 -8.16 15.86
CA SER A 103 8.37 -8.86 14.58
C SER A 103 7.54 -8.13 13.51
N LEU A 104 7.25 -6.83 13.68
CA LEU A 104 6.51 -6.06 12.69
C LEU A 104 7.46 -5.49 11.65
N ASP A 105 7.16 -5.75 10.38
CA ASP A 105 7.82 -5.11 9.26
C ASP A 105 7.27 -3.70 9.05
N ARG A 106 8.14 -2.80 8.59
CA ARG A 106 7.76 -1.51 7.96
C ARG A 106 7.26 -1.80 6.54
N GLY A 107 6.02 -2.29 6.47
CA GLY A 107 5.37 -2.67 5.23
C GLY A 107 5.15 -1.47 4.33
N HIS A 108 5.88 -1.39 3.22
CA HIS A 108 5.71 -0.35 2.22
C HIS A 108 4.30 -0.38 1.62
N LEU A 109 3.68 0.78 1.47
CA LEU A 109 2.40 0.95 0.78
C LEU A 109 2.61 1.22 -0.72
N VAL A 110 3.48 2.18 -1.07
CA VAL A 110 4.14 2.25 -2.38
C VAL A 110 5.40 1.42 -2.31
N ARG A 111 5.56 0.38 -3.14
CA ARG A 111 6.77 -0.44 -3.08
C ARG A 111 7.96 0.36 -3.58
N ARG A 112 9.13 -0.02 -3.06
CA ARG A 112 10.40 0.66 -3.32
C ARG A 112 10.67 0.97 -4.78
N LEU A 113 10.39 0.02 -5.69
CA LEU A 113 10.74 0.14 -7.11
C LEU A 113 9.63 0.72 -8.00
N ASP A 114 8.39 0.82 -7.50
CA ASP A 114 7.26 1.30 -8.29
C ASP A 114 7.47 2.73 -8.85
N PRO A 115 7.96 3.70 -8.06
CA PRO A 115 8.18 5.06 -8.56
C PRO A 115 9.58 5.24 -9.15
N VAL A 116 10.36 4.17 -9.37
CA VAL A 116 11.79 4.28 -9.72
C VAL A 116 11.95 4.25 -11.23
N TRP A 117 11.61 5.37 -11.87
CA TRP A 117 11.71 5.52 -13.33
C TRP A 117 12.13 6.94 -13.76
N GLY A 118 12.63 7.03 -15.00
CA GLY A 118 13.09 8.28 -15.62
C GLY A 118 14.58 8.54 -15.42
N ALA A 119 14.98 9.82 -15.35
CA ALA A 119 16.38 10.18 -15.19
C ALA A 119 16.97 9.64 -13.88
N GLY A 120 18.23 9.19 -13.87
CA GLY A 120 18.83 8.50 -12.72
C GLY A 120 18.75 9.26 -11.39
N ALA A 121 18.88 10.60 -11.42
CA ALA A 121 18.70 11.42 -10.22
C ALA A 121 17.25 11.45 -9.70
N VAL A 122 16.26 11.44 -10.61
CA VAL A 122 14.83 11.37 -10.28
C VAL A 122 14.49 9.99 -9.73
N ALA A 123 14.97 8.93 -10.38
CA ALA A 123 14.76 7.55 -9.94
C ALA A 123 15.37 7.27 -8.56
N ALA A 124 16.61 7.72 -8.31
CA ALA A 124 17.26 7.59 -7.00
C ALA A 124 16.50 8.34 -5.89
N ARG A 125 15.98 9.53 -6.22
CA ARG A 125 15.16 10.34 -5.33
C ARG A 125 13.83 9.67 -5.01
N ALA A 126 13.14 9.14 -6.02
CA ALA A 126 11.90 8.39 -5.85
C ALA A 126 12.09 7.14 -4.98
N ASN A 127 13.19 6.40 -5.18
CA ASN A 127 13.55 5.27 -4.32
C ASN A 127 13.71 5.71 -2.86
N GLY A 128 14.46 6.79 -2.59
CA GLY A 128 14.61 7.33 -1.23
C GLY A 128 13.31 7.82 -0.61
N ASP A 129 12.44 8.44 -1.41
CA ASP A 129 11.12 8.91 -0.96
C ASP A 129 10.26 7.76 -0.41
N THR A 130 10.41 6.52 -0.89
CA THR A 130 9.63 5.36 -0.40
C THR A 130 9.93 4.94 1.04
N PHE A 131 11.06 5.37 1.61
CA PHE A 131 11.51 5.03 2.97
C PHE A 131 11.05 6.01 4.06
N HIS A 132 9.95 6.73 3.82
CA HIS A 132 9.32 7.56 4.85
C HIS A 132 8.24 6.79 5.61
N TYR A 133 8.13 7.02 6.93
CA TYR A 133 7.13 6.34 7.77
C TYR A 133 5.68 6.60 7.35
N THR A 134 5.41 7.72 6.69
CA THR A 134 4.10 8.04 6.06
C THR A 134 3.70 7.04 4.96
N ASN A 135 4.67 6.37 4.34
CA ASN A 135 4.48 5.32 3.33
C ASN A 135 4.53 3.89 3.93
N ALA A 136 4.49 3.75 5.26
CA ALA A 136 4.56 2.46 5.93
C ALA A 136 3.34 2.17 6.80
N ALA A 137 3.05 0.88 6.95
CA ALA A 137 2.13 0.36 7.95
C ALA A 137 2.65 -0.98 8.49
N PRO A 138 2.33 -1.36 9.75
CA PRO A 138 2.79 -2.62 10.33
C PRO A 138 2.25 -3.83 9.60
N GLN A 139 3.16 -4.64 9.08
CA GLN A 139 2.88 -5.88 8.40
C GLN A 139 3.54 -7.05 9.13
N ALA A 140 2.91 -8.22 9.09
CA ALA A 140 3.53 -9.44 9.59
C ALA A 140 4.86 -9.72 8.86
N ASP A 141 5.93 -9.97 9.63
CA ASP A 141 7.25 -10.36 9.10
C ASP A 141 7.22 -11.72 8.40
N VAL A 142 6.26 -12.58 8.76
CA VAL A 142 6.10 -13.94 8.25
C VAL A 142 6.08 -13.96 6.72
N PHE A 143 7.19 -14.41 6.13
CA PHE A 143 7.24 -14.73 4.70
C PHE A 143 6.43 -16.01 4.45
N ASN A 144 5.43 -15.91 3.59
CA ASN A 144 4.50 -16.99 3.25
C ASN A 144 3.96 -16.78 1.83
N GLN A 145 3.33 -17.81 1.26
CA GLN A 145 2.78 -17.77 -0.11
C GLN A 145 1.82 -16.60 -0.35
N GLY A 146 1.02 -16.19 0.65
CA GLY A 146 0.17 -15.00 0.53
C GLY A 146 0.97 -13.70 0.42
N LYS A 147 2.11 -13.59 1.13
CA LYS A 147 3.06 -12.47 0.98
C LYS A 147 3.67 -12.48 -0.42
N GLU A 148 4.03 -13.65 -0.95
CA GLU A 148 4.56 -13.80 -2.32
C GLU A 148 3.52 -13.40 -3.37
N VAL A 149 2.27 -13.85 -3.24
CA VAL A 149 1.17 -13.43 -4.14
C VAL A 149 0.94 -11.93 -4.03
N TRP A 150 0.95 -11.35 -2.82
CA TRP A 150 0.79 -9.91 -2.63
C TRP A 150 1.93 -9.09 -3.23
N GLN A 151 3.18 -9.54 -3.07
CA GLN A 151 4.37 -8.90 -3.62
C GLN A 151 4.47 -9.08 -5.14
N GLY A 152 4.08 -10.25 -5.64
CA GLY A 152 4.13 -10.66 -7.04
C GLY A 152 2.96 -10.15 -7.88
N LEU A 153 1.85 -9.77 -7.25
CA LEU A 153 0.65 -9.23 -7.89
C LEU A 153 0.98 -8.11 -8.87
N GLU A 154 1.85 -7.20 -8.46
CA GLU A 154 2.18 -6.03 -9.27
C GLU A 154 3.11 -6.37 -10.42
N ASN A 155 4.05 -7.31 -10.26
CA ASN A 155 4.87 -7.79 -11.37
C ASN A 155 3.98 -8.49 -12.41
N TYR A 156 3.03 -9.30 -11.95
CA TYR A 156 2.04 -9.93 -12.82
C TYR A 156 1.17 -8.91 -13.56
N LEU A 157 0.68 -7.88 -12.88
CA LEU A 157 -0.11 -6.82 -13.51
C LEU A 157 0.71 -5.99 -14.49
N LEU A 158 1.97 -5.68 -14.16
CA LEU A 158 2.91 -5.03 -15.06
C LEU A 158 3.17 -5.91 -16.29
N ASP A 159 3.43 -7.21 -16.13
CA ASP A 159 3.69 -8.16 -17.22
C ASP A 159 2.45 -8.42 -18.10
N HIS A 160 1.24 -8.41 -17.51
CA HIS A 160 -0.01 -8.52 -18.25
C HIS A 160 -0.37 -7.23 -19.01
N ALA A 161 -0.14 -6.06 -18.40
CA ALA A 161 -0.28 -4.76 -19.05
C ALA A 161 0.82 -4.50 -20.10
N ALA A 162 2.00 -5.15 -19.95
CA ALA A 162 3.19 -5.00 -20.80
C ALA A 162 3.00 -5.36 -22.27
N ARG A 163 1.88 -6.00 -22.64
CA ARG A 163 1.60 -6.27 -24.05
C ARG A 163 1.15 -5.04 -24.84
N HIS A 164 0.73 -3.92 -24.19
CA HIS A 164 0.15 -2.79 -24.94
C HIS A 164 0.41 -1.33 -24.48
N ASP A 165 0.83 -1.00 -23.26
CA ASP A 165 1.31 0.35 -22.89
C ASP A 165 1.86 0.27 -21.45
N ARG A 166 3.16 0.52 -21.24
CA ARG A 166 3.89 0.17 -20.00
C ARG A 166 3.51 1.02 -18.76
N ARG A 167 2.39 1.74 -18.77
CA ARG A 167 1.97 2.66 -17.71
C ARG A 167 0.88 2.07 -16.83
N LEU A 168 1.11 2.11 -15.51
CA LEU A 168 0.18 1.64 -14.48
C LEU A 168 0.01 2.73 -13.42
N THR A 169 -1.21 2.90 -12.91
CA THR A 169 -1.46 3.56 -11.61
C THR A 169 -1.77 2.47 -10.60
N VAL A 170 -1.13 2.53 -9.43
CA VAL A 170 -1.47 1.66 -8.30
C VAL A 170 -1.88 2.50 -7.11
N LEU A 171 -3.07 2.20 -6.59
CA LEU A 171 -3.61 2.76 -5.36
C LEU A 171 -3.49 1.71 -4.25
N THR A 172 -2.92 2.06 -3.11
CA THR A 172 -2.70 1.11 -2.01
C THR A 172 -3.03 1.73 -0.67
N GLY A 173 -3.52 0.95 0.28
CA GLY A 173 -3.64 1.41 1.66
C GLY A 173 -3.97 0.30 2.64
N PRO A 174 -3.85 0.56 3.95
CA PRO A 174 -4.51 -0.24 4.96
C PRO A 174 -6.03 -0.04 4.93
N VAL A 175 -6.78 -1.03 5.40
CA VAL A 175 -8.16 -0.86 5.83
C VAL A 175 -8.12 -0.40 7.29
N LEU A 176 -8.50 0.86 7.53
CA LEU A 176 -8.42 1.50 8.84
C LEU A 176 -9.75 1.32 9.59
N HIS A 177 -9.91 0.20 10.30
CA HIS A 177 -11.12 -0.10 11.06
C HIS A 177 -11.01 0.42 12.50
N ASP A 178 -12.13 0.82 13.11
CA ASP A 178 -12.15 1.32 14.50
C ASP A 178 -11.89 0.23 15.54
N SER A 179 -11.97 -1.04 15.14
CA SER A 179 -11.67 -2.20 15.98
C SER A 179 -10.28 -2.78 15.73
N ASP A 180 -9.43 -2.09 14.98
CA ASP A 180 -8.05 -2.53 14.77
C ASP A 180 -7.31 -2.60 16.13
N PRO A 181 -6.54 -3.66 16.40
CA PRO A 181 -5.93 -3.86 17.71
C PRO A 181 -4.95 -2.73 18.07
N PRO A 182 -5.06 -2.16 19.29
CA PRO A 182 -4.15 -1.13 19.73
C PRO A 182 -2.76 -1.71 20.01
N TYR A 183 -1.71 -1.00 19.62
CA TYR A 183 -0.32 -1.36 19.88
C TYR A 183 0.55 -0.10 19.87
N ARG A 184 1.30 0.15 20.96
CA ARG A 184 2.26 1.27 21.07
C ARG A 184 1.74 2.64 20.56
N GLY A 185 0.50 2.96 20.89
CA GLY A 185 -0.11 4.25 20.53
C GLY A 185 -0.69 4.33 19.11
N VAL A 186 -0.67 3.24 18.35
CA VAL A 186 -1.35 3.10 17.05
C VAL A 186 -2.40 1.99 17.08
N GLN A 187 -3.26 1.92 16.06
CA GLN A 187 -4.20 0.82 15.83
C GLN A 187 -3.75 0.04 14.59
N VAL A 188 -3.25 -1.18 14.80
CA VAL A 188 -2.57 -1.98 13.77
C VAL A 188 -3.61 -2.51 12.77
N PRO A 189 -3.54 -2.11 11.48
CA PRO A 189 -4.51 -2.56 10.49
C PRO A 189 -4.41 -4.06 10.26
N LEU A 190 -5.55 -4.76 10.22
CA LEU A 190 -5.58 -6.21 9.95
C LEU A 190 -5.69 -6.54 8.45
N ARG A 191 -6.01 -5.57 7.62
CA ARG A 191 -6.14 -5.75 6.17
C ARG A 191 -5.51 -4.61 5.40
N PHE A 192 -5.11 -4.91 4.18
CA PHE A 192 -4.66 -3.95 3.18
C PHE A 192 -5.46 -4.14 1.91
N TRP A 193 -5.49 -3.11 1.08
CA TRP A 193 -6.15 -3.12 -0.20
C TRP A 193 -5.22 -2.55 -1.27
N LYS A 194 -5.45 -2.97 -2.51
CA LYS A 194 -4.75 -2.46 -3.69
C LYS A 194 -5.72 -2.41 -4.86
N VAL A 195 -5.68 -1.31 -5.62
CA VAL A 195 -6.38 -1.18 -6.90
C VAL A 195 -5.36 -0.79 -7.94
N ALA A 196 -5.25 -1.59 -8.99
CA ALA A 196 -4.38 -1.31 -10.12
C ALA A 196 -5.23 -0.83 -11.30
N ALA A 197 -4.85 0.28 -11.90
CA ALA A 197 -5.54 0.92 -13.02
C ALA A 197 -4.60 1.08 -14.21
N PHE A 198 -5.05 0.68 -15.40
CA PHE A 198 -4.26 0.67 -16.64
C PHE A 198 -5.17 0.87 -17.85
N LEU A 199 -4.56 1.02 -19.03
CA LEU A 199 -5.30 0.96 -20.29
C LEU A 199 -5.38 -0.48 -20.79
N HIS A 200 -6.61 -0.93 -21.08
CA HIS A 200 -6.90 -2.20 -21.72
C HIS A 200 -7.72 -1.94 -22.99
N GLU A 201 -7.19 -2.32 -24.14
CA GLU A 201 -7.82 -2.07 -25.46
C GLU A 201 -8.21 -0.58 -25.68
N GLY A 202 -7.41 0.34 -25.12
CA GLY A 202 -7.62 1.79 -25.24
C GLY A 202 -8.66 2.38 -24.27
N ALA A 203 -9.25 1.56 -23.39
CA ALA A 203 -10.16 1.99 -22.34
C ALA A 203 -9.50 1.85 -20.96
N LEU A 204 -9.93 2.68 -20.00
CA LEU A 204 -9.53 2.53 -18.60
C LEU A 204 -10.08 1.19 -18.06
N ALA A 205 -9.20 0.44 -17.41
CA ALA A 205 -9.51 -0.82 -16.76
C ALA A 205 -8.90 -0.87 -15.36
N ALA A 206 -9.51 -1.63 -14.46
CA ALA A 206 -9.04 -1.78 -13.10
C ALA A 206 -9.19 -3.22 -12.57
N THR A 207 -8.33 -3.58 -11.63
CA THR A 207 -8.49 -4.77 -10.78
C THR A 207 -8.20 -4.41 -9.33
N ALA A 208 -8.89 -5.07 -8.39
CA ALA A 208 -8.76 -4.80 -6.96
C ALA A 208 -8.46 -6.06 -6.15
N TYR A 209 -7.76 -5.85 -5.04
CA TYR A 209 -7.26 -6.91 -4.17
C TYR A 209 -7.32 -6.50 -2.71
N VAL A 210 -7.58 -7.49 -1.84
CA VAL A 210 -7.48 -7.35 -0.39
C VAL A 210 -6.49 -8.38 0.14
N LEU A 211 -5.60 -7.91 1.02
CA LEU A 211 -4.69 -8.72 1.79
C LEU A 211 -5.17 -8.77 3.24
N ASP A 212 -5.33 -9.96 3.80
CA ASP A 212 -5.73 -10.17 5.19
C ASP A 212 -4.58 -10.77 6.00
N GLN A 213 -4.20 -10.10 7.08
CA GLN A 213 -3.20 -10.56 8.06
C GLN A 213 -3.81 -10.85 9.44
N SER A 214 -5.14 -10.94 9.55
CA SER A 214 -5.77 -11.38 10.79
C SER A 214 -5.37 -12.84 11.14
N PRO A 215 -5.28 -13.18 12.44
CA PRO A 215 -5.01 -14.54 12.89
C PRO A 215 -5.92 -15.56 12.23
N ASP A 216 -5.34 -16.63 11.69
CA ASP A 216 -6.12 -17.80 11.30
C ASP A 216 -6.33 -18.68 12.54
N LEU A 217 -7.49 -18.56 13.20
CA LEU A 217 -7.77 -19.32 14.43
C LEU A 217 -7.77 -20.84 14.22
N THR A 218 -7.77 -21.35 12.98
CA THR A 218 -7.66 -22.80 12.71
C THR A 218 -6.21 -23.28 12.69
N ARG A 219 -5.25 -22.39 12.44
CA ARG A 219 -3.80 -22.71 12.30
C ARG A 219 -2.94 -22.05 13.38
N ASP A 220 -3.33 -20.85 13.80
CA ASP A 220 -2.67 -20.00 14.77
C ASP A 220 -3.43 -19.95 16.10
N ALA A 221 -4.33 -20.92 16.38
CA ALA A 221 -5.13 -20.97 17.60
C ALA A 221 -4.27 -20.76 18.85
N ASP A 222 -3.17 -21.50 18.99
CA ASP A 222 -2.28 -21.40 20.15
C ASP A 222 -1.58 -20.04 20.24
N ARG A 223 -1.22 -19.42 19.11
CA ARG A 223 -0.60 -18.08 19.07
C ARG A 223 -1.60 -16.97 19.37
N ALA A 224 -2.81 -17.09 18.83
CA ALA A 224 -3.92 -16.17 19.06
C ALA A 224 -4.47 -16.28 20.48
N LEU A 225 -4.48 -17.49 21.05
CA LEU A 225 -5.00 -17.82 22.37
C LEU A 225 -3.96 -17.72 23.50
N ALA A 226 -2.65 -17.75 23.17
CA ALA A 226 -1.57 -17.46 24.12
C ALA A 226 -1.68 -16.06 24.75
N GLY A 227 -2.58 -15.22 24.23
CA GLY A 227 -2.84 -13.89 24.75
C GLY A 227 -1.75 -12.92 24.35
N ALA A 228 -2.11 -11.65 24.21
CA ALA A 228 -1.13 -10.59 24.09
C ALA A 228 -0.24 -10.62 25.35
N LEU A 229 1.01 -11.06 25.20
CA LEU A 229 2.01 -10.78 26.21
C LEU A 229 2.03 -9.25 26.40
N PRO A 230 2.00 -8.72 27.64
CA PRO A 230 2.03 -7.28 27.85
C PRO A 230 3.22 -6.64 27.10
N GLY A 231 2.91 -5.75 26.15
CA GLY A 231 3.92 -5.07 25.32
C GLY A 231 4.31 -5.78 24.01
N ALA A 232 3.78 -6.97 23.72
CA ALA A 232 3.96 -7.65 22.44
C ALA A 232 2.99 -7.14 21.35
N PRO A 233 3.35 -7.24 20.06
CA PRO A 233 2.43 -6.91 18.96
C PRO A 233 1.18 -7.81 18.99
N PRO A 234 0.06 -7.38 18.40
CA PRO A 234 -1.10 -8.23 18.25
C PRO A 234 -0.73 -9.49 17.47
N PRO A 235 -1.36 -10.64 17.75
CA PRO A 235 -1.15 -11.82 16.93
C PRO A 235 -1.59 -11.47 15.50
N LEU A 236 -0.68 -11.62 14.54
CA LEU A 236 -0.96 -11.52 13.11
C LEU A 236 -0.82 -12.92 12.50
N GLY A 237 -1.67 -13.22 11.53
CA GLY A 237 -1.68 -14.48 10.79
C GLY A 237 -0.84 -14.43 9.53
N ALA A 238 -0.69 -15.58 8.88
CA ALA A 238 -0.20 -15.63 7.51
C ALA A 238 -1.12 -14.85 6.57
N PHE A 239 -0.52 -14.20 5.57
CA PHE A 239 -1.23 -13.40 4.60
C PHE A 239 -2.18 -14.27 3.77
N ARG A 240 -3.38 -13.76 3.53
CA ARG A 240 -4.35 -14.33 2.59
C ARG A 240 -4.74 -13.25 1.61
N THR A 241 -4.54 -13.50 0.32
CA THR A 241 -4.79 -12.53 -0.74
C THR A 241 -6.08 -12.89 -1.46
N TYR A 242 -6.89 -11.88 -1.75
CA TYR A 242 -8.17 -12.01 -2.43
C TYR A 242 -8.21 -11.04 -3.60
N GLN A 243 -8.70 -11.49 -4.76
CA GLN A 243 -9.23 -10.58 -5.76
C GLN A 243 -10.66 -10.21 -5.37
N VAL A 244 -10.98 -8.93 -5.41
CA VAL A 244 -12.27 -8.37 -4.98
C VAL A 244 -12.77 -7.34 -5.98
N PRO A 245 -14.09 -7.04 -6.02
CA PRO A 245 -14.59 -5.91 -6.79
C PRO A 245 -14.03 -4.60 -6.25
N VAL A 246 -13.75 -3.64 -7.14
CA VAL A 246 -13.29 -2.29 -6.75
C VAL A 246 -14.32 -1.61 -5.85
N GLU A 247 -15.62 -1.85 -6.09
CA GLU A 247 -16.72 -1.38 -5.23
C GLU A 247 -16.57 -1.85 -3.77
N ASP A 248 -16.02 -3.04 -3.54
CA ASP A 248 -15.84 -3.54 -2.17
C ASP A 248 -14.70 -2.80 -1.47
N VAL A 249 -13.67 -2.38 -2.21
CA VAL A 249 -12.63 -1.50 -1.67
C VAL A 249 -13.22 -0.14 -1.28
N VAL A 250 -14.11 0.43 -2.09
CA VAL A 250 -14.85 1.66 -1.76
C VAL A 250 -15.62 1.48 -0.45
N LEU A 251 -16.37 0.38 -0.31
CA LEU A 251 -17.16 0.09 0.89
C LEU A 251 -16.29 -0.15 2.14
N LEU A 252 -15.17 -0.85 2.00
CA LEU A 252 -14.25 -1.12 3.12
C LEU A 252 -13.55 0.12 3.65
N THR A 253 -13.25 1.08 2.77
CA THR A 253 -12.35 2.19 3.07
C THR A 253 -13.06 3.53 3.23
N GLY A 254 -14.27 3.66 2.67
CA GLY A 254 -14.96 4.95 2.55
C GLY A 254 -14.22 5.94 1.64
N LEU A 255 -13.35 5.44 0.75
CA LEU A 255 -12.65 6.26 -0.23
C LEU A 255 -13.46 6.37 -1.52
N ASP A 256 -13.51 7.58 -2.07
CA ASP A 256 -13.87 7.79 -3.47
C ASP A 256 -12.68 7.36 -4.35
N LEU A 257 -12.89 6.33 -5.17
CA LEU A 257 -11.92 5.82 -6.13
C LEU A 257 -12.23 6.29 -7.57
N GLY A 258 -13.05 7.32 -7.71
CA GLY A 258 -13.38 7.97 -8.98
C GLY A 258 -13.97 6.98 -9.99
N PRO A 259 -13.40 6.86 -11.21
CA PRO A 259 -13.98 6.04 -12.26
C PRO A 259 -13.70 4.53 -12.09
N LEU A 260 -12.84 4.13 -11.15
CA LEU A 260 -12.33 2.76 -11.08
C LEU A 260 -13.40 1.69 -10.81
N PRO A 261 -14.45 1.91 -9.99
CA PRO A 261 -15.53 0.93 -9.85
C PRO A 261 -16.25 0.60 -11.16
N ALA A 262 -16.38 1.58 -12.07
CA ALA A 262 -16.99 1.37 -13.37
C ALA A 262 -16.03 0.73 -14.40
N ALA A 263 -14.73 0.77 -14.13
CA ALA A 263 -13.66 0.22 -14.97
C ALA A 263 -13.21 -1.18 -14.52
N ASP A 264 -13.85 -1.76 -13.50
CA ASP A 264 -13.46 -3.04 -12.91
C ASP A 264 -13.60 -4.20 -13.91
N LEU A 265 -12.53 -4.98 -14.05
CA LEU A 265 -12.49 -6.18 -14.89
C LEU A 265 -12.97 -7.45 -14.16
N MET A 266 -13.21 -7.40 -12.85
CA MET A 266 -13.73 -8.54 -12.12
C MET A 266 -15.19 -8.82 -12.55
N PRO A 267 -15.52 -10.07 -12.93
CA PRO A 267 -16.89 -10.40 -13.32
C PRO A 267 -17.88 -10.15 -12.17
N PRO A 268 -19.09 -9.60 -12.44
CA PRO A 268 -20.10 -9.43 -11.41
C PRO A 268 -20.46 -10.80 -10.81
N ALA A 269 -20.21 -10.96 -9.50
CA ALA A 269 -20.50 -12.19 -8.79
C ALA A 269 -22.01 -12.48 -8.78
N ARG A 270 -22.40 -13.76 -8.94
CA ARG A 270 -23.80 -14.19 -8.87
C ARG A 270 -24.34 -14.33 -7.43
N ALA A 271 -23.46 -14.43 -6.42
CA ALA A 271 -23.81 -14.52 -5.00
C ALA A 271 -22.79 -13.76 -4.11
N PRO A 272 -23.18 -13.21 -2.94
CA PRO A 272 -22.28 -12.44 -2.06
C PRO A 272 -21.06 -13.21 -1.56
N GLU A 273 -21.22 -14.51 -1.31
CA GLU A 273 -20.18 -15.39 -0.78
C GLU A 273 -19.12 -15.83 -1.81
N SER A 274 -19.36 -15.57 -3.10
CA SER A 274 -18.37 -15.78 -4.18
C SER A 274 -17.74 -14.47 -4.68
N ARG A 275 -18.02 -13.35 -4.00
CA ARG A 275 -17.58 -12.02 -4.41
C ARG A 275 -16.09 -11.78 -4.17
N TRP A 276 -15.50 -12.41 -3.15
CA TRP A 276 -14.05 -12.36 -2.91
C TRP A 276 -13.44 -13.69 -3.28
N ARG A 277 -12.57 -13.69 -4.29
CA ARG A 277 -11.87 -14.89 -4.74
C ARG A 277 -10.52 -14.95 -4.06
N ARG A 278 -10.31 -15.93 -3.17
CA ARG A 278 -9.00 -16.21 -2.60
C ARG A 278 -8.04 -16.63 -3.72
N LEU A 279 -6.84 -16.06 -3.71
CA LEU A 279 -5.76 -16.35 -4.63
C LEU A 279 -4.70 -17.18 -3.91
N GLU A 280 -4.41 -18.37 -4.43
CA GLU A 280 -3.27 -19.19 -4.01
C GLU A 280 -2.07 -18.99 -4.97
N ALA A 281 -2.32 -18.50 -6.19
CA ALA A 281 -1.30 -18.21 -7.21
C ALA A 281 -1.71 -17.03 -8.11
N LEU A 282 -0.73 -16.42 -8.81
CA LEU A 282 -0.96 -15.24 -9.65
C LEU A 282 -1.78 -15.57 -10.92
N GLU A 283 -1.67 -16.80 -11.42
CA GLU A 283 -2.40 -17.28 -12.60
C GLU A 283 -3.91 -17.38 -12.37
N GLU A 284 -4.35 -17.30 -11.11
CA GLU A 284 -5.77 -17.32 -10.75
C GLU A 284 -6.44 -15.95 -10.90
N ILE A 285 -5.67 -14.88 -11.11
CA ILE A 285 -6.17 -13.53 -11.30
C ILE A 285 -7.04 -13.47 -12.55
N THR A 286 -8.24 -12.92 -12.39
CA THR A 286 -9.17 -12.69 -13.49
C THR A 286 -9.00 -11.25 -13.98
N VAL A 287 -8.33 -11.10 -15.10
CA VAL A 287 -8.44 -9.91 -15.98
C VAL A 287 -9.38 -10.32 -17.11
N GLY A 288 -10.35 -9.50 -17.50
CA GLY A 288 -11.46 -9.87 -18.40
C GLY A 288 -11.07 -10.74 -19.61
N ALA A 289 -12.01 -11.59 -20.05
CA ALA A 289 -11.84 -12.51 -21.18
C ALA A 289 -11.79 -11.80 -22.53
#